data_AF-A0A2A5GHG0-F1
#
_entry.id   AF-A0A2A5GHG0-F1
#
_cell.length_a   1.000
_cell.length_b   1.000
_cell.length_c   1.000
_cell.angle_alpha   90.00
_cell.angle_beta   90.00
_cell.angle_gamma   90.00
#
_symmetry.space_group_name_H-M   'P 1'
#
loop_
_entity.id
_entity.type
_entity.pdbx_description
1 polymer ?
#
loop_
_entity_poly.entity_id
_entity_poly.type
_entity_poly.pdbx_seq_one_letter_code
_entity_poly.pdbx_strand_id
1 'polypeptide(L)'
;MDMEDKYWKQYEQHVVLYKFYLDIVVKINAFHFAISGAIFTFYFSNKSEPFVQWSLALPALLSLCLVALFVFGAYSNLKTRTDVFNLRDKLGLDVAPELLVLTVFLSIFTVANLLTAGGTIYVIFTHCV
;
A
#
# COMPACT_ATOMS: atom_id res chain seq x y z
N MET A 1 17.37 32.60 -7.30
CA MET A 1 16.07 31.91 -7.43
C MET A 1 15.14 32.59 -6.46
N ASP A 2 14.03 33.11 -6.95
CA ASP A 2 13.08 33.85 -6.12
C ASP A 2 12.42 32.90 -5.09
N MET A 3 11.91 33.44 -3.98
CA MET A 3 11.21 32.66 -2.96
C MET A 3 9.93 32.01 -3.53
N GLU A 4 9.28 32.70 -4.47
CA GLU A 4 8.12 32.18 -5.19
C GLU A 4 8.47 30.97 -6.08
N ASP A 5 9.55 31.07 -6.88
CA ASP A 5 10.07 29.95 -7.69
C ASP A 5 10.38 28.71 -6.83
N LYS A 6 10.90 28.92 -5.61
CA LYS A 6 11.21 27.84 -4.68
C LYS A 6 9.95 27.12 -4.22
N TYR A 7 8.89 27.84 -3.88
CA TYR A 7 7.62 27.25 -3.45
C TYR A 7 6.91 26.52 -4.58
N TRP A 8 6.92 27.08 -5.80
CA TRP A 8 6.40 26.40 -6.98
C TRP A 8 7.10 25.07 -7.26
N LYS A 9 8.43 25.06 -7.19
CA LYS A 9 9.22 23.85 -7.40
C LYS A 9 8.94 22.78 -6.34
N GLN A 10 8.78 23.18 -5.07
CA GLN A 10 8.41 22.25 -4.00
C GLN A 10 7.01 21.66 -4.24
N TYR A 11 6.05 22.49 -4.61
CA TYR A 11 4.69 22.05 -4.92
C TYR A 11 4.66 21.05 -6.09
N GLU A 12 5.36 21.34 -7.18
CA GLU A 12 5.49 20.43 -8.33
C GLU A 12 6.09 19.07 -7.90
N GLN A 13 7.14 19.08 -7.09
CA GLN A 13 7.76 17.86 -6.57
C GLN A 13 6.78 17.01 -5.76
N HIS A 14 5.95 17.64 -4.92
CA HIS A 14 4.93 16.91 -4.16
C HIS A 14 3.86 16.27 -5.07
N VAL A 15 3.43 16.96 -6.13
CA VAL A 15 2.46 16.42 -7.10
C VAL A 15 3.04 15.22 -7.84
N VAL A 16 4.29 15.33 -8.31
CA VAL A 16 4.98 14.24 -9.01
C VAL A 16 5.15 13.03 -8.09
N LEU A 17 5.57 13.26 -6.84
CA LEU A 17 5.77 12.20 -5.86
C LEU A 17 4.46 11.47 -5.54
N TYR A 18 3.35 12.20 -5.39
CA TYR A 18 2.04 11.62 -5.16
C TYR A 18 1.61 10.69 -6.31
N LYS A 19 1.75 11.15 -7.56
CA LYS A 19 1.40 10.34 -8.74
C LYS A 19 2.25 9.06 -8.81
N PHE A 20 3.54 9.19 -8.52
CA PHE A 20 4.47 8.07 -8.49
C PHE A 20 4.10 7.05 -7.40
N TYR A 21 3.76 7.50 -6.20
CA TYR A 21 3.34 6.63 -5.11
C TYR A 21 2.02 5.92 -5.40
N LEU A 22 1.03 6.61 -5.97
CA LEU A 22 -0.21 5.96 -6.41
C LEU A 22 0.06 4.83 -7.40
N ASP A 23 0.88 5.08 -8.43
CA ASP A 23 1.24 4.10 -9.44
C ASP A 23 1.96 2.87 -8.84
N ILE A 24 2.92 3.11 -7.94
CA ILE A 24 3.62 2.04 -7.23
C ILE A 24 2.67 1.20 -6.39
N VAL A 25 1.79 1.85 -5.60
CA VAL A 25 0.88 1.15 -4.69
C VAL A 25 -0.04 0.22 -5.47
N VAL A 26 -0.58 0.67 -6.60
CA VAL A 26 -1.43 -0.18 -7.46
C VAL A 26 -0.63 -1.35 -8.02
N LYS A 27 0.56 -1.10 -8.56
CA LYS A 27 1.41 -2.16 -9.15
C LYS A 27 1.81 -3.22 -8.14
N ILE A 28 2.31 -2.81 -6.97
CA ILE A 28 2.72 -3.74 -5.90
C ILE A 28 1.53 -4.61 -5.47
N ASN A 29 0.34 -4.03 -5.30
CA ASN A 29 -0.84 -4.82 -4.92
C ASN A 29 -1.27 -5.79 -6.03
N ALA A 30 -1.23 -5.37 -7.30
CA ALA A 30 -1.53 -6.25 -8.41
C ALA A 30 -0.57 -7.47 -8.45
N PHE A 31 0.73 -7.24 -8.29
CA PHE A 31 1.72 -8.31 -8.20
C PHE A 31 1.49 -9.22 -6.99
N HIS A 32 1.23 -8.63 -5.82
CA HIS A 32 0.95 -9.38 -4.61
C HIS A 32 -0.26 -10.32 -4.79
N PHE A 33 -1.39 -9.82 -5.31
CA PHE A 33 -2.58 -10.64 -5.49
C PHE A 33 -2.41 -11.70 -6.58
N ALA A 34 -1.65 -11.43 -7.63
CA ALA A 34 -1.32 -12.43 -8.65
C ALA A 34 -0.51 -13.60 -8.06
N ILE A 35 0.55 -13.29 -7.29
CA ILE A 35 1.40 -14.29 -6.64
C ILE A 35 0.61 -15.07 -5.59
N SER A 36 -0.10 -14.37 -4.70
CA SER A 36 -0.90 -15.02 -3.65
C SER A 36 -2.01 -15.87 -4.26
N GLY A 37 -2.66 -15.42 -5.33
CA GLY A 37 -3.68 -16.20 -6.05
C GLY A 37 -3.14 -17.51 -6.64
N ALA A 38 -1.94 -17.46 -7.25
CA ALA A 38 -1.28 -18.66 -7.76
C ALA A 38 -0.94 -19.65 -6.63
N ILE A 39 -0.42 -19.14 -5.51
CA ILE A 39 -0.07 -19.98 -4.35
C ILE A 39 -1.31 -20.57 -3.68
N PHE A 40 -2.39 -19.80 -3.54
CA PHE A 40 -3.66 -20.33 -3.04
C PHE A 40 -4.18 -21.44 -3.93
N THR A 41 -4.18 -21.24 -5.24
CA THR A 41 -4.61 -22.27 -6.20
C THR A 41 -3.77 -23.54 -6.05
N PHE A 42 -2.46 -23.40 -5.92
CA PHE A 42 -1.55 -24.52 -5.66
C PHE A 42 -1.89 -25.25 -4.35
N TYR A 43 -2.08 -24.51 -3.24
CA TYR A 43 -2.44 -25.08 -1.94
C TYR A 43 -3.77 -25.85 -2.01
N PHE A 44 -4.83 -25.24 -2.57
CA PHE A 44 -6.15 -25.86 -2.66
C PHE A 44 -6.15 -27.11 -3.54
N SER A 45 -5.28 -27.17 -4.55
CA SER A 45 -5.15 -28.33 -5.45
C SER A 45 -4.34 -29.48 -4.87
N ASN A 46 -3.50 -29.23 -3.85
CA ASN A 46 -2.56 -30.20 -3.30
C ASN A 46 -2.75 -30.42 -1.79
N LYS A 47 -3.97 -30.20 -1.27
CA LYS A 47 -4.26 -30.25 0.18
C LYS A 47 -3.85 -31.54 0.90
N SER A 48 -3.84 -32.66 0.19
CA SER A 48 -3.47 -33.98 0.74
C SER A 48 -1.97 -34.14 0.94
N GLU A 49 -1.15 -33.30 0.31
CA GLU A 49 0.30 -33.41 0.43
C GLU A 49 0.78 -32.91 1.80
N PRO A 50 1.69 -33.66 2.44
CA PRO A 50 2.27 -33.22 3.70
C PRO A 50 3.05 -31.91 3.48
N PHE A 51 2.97 -31.00 4.45
CA PHE A 51 3.67 -29.70 4.46
C PHE A 51 3.20 -28.67 3.43
N VAL A 52 2.19 -28.95 2.60
CA VAL A 52 1.67 -28.00 1.60
C VAL A 52 1.23 -26.66 2.21
N GLN A 53 0.80 -26.65 3.48
CA GLN A 53 0.42 -25.44 4.21
C GLN A 53 1.54 -24.40 4.30
N TRP A 54 2.81 -24.82 4.29
CA TRP A 54 3.94 -23.89 4.35
C TRP A 54 4.11 -23.05 3.08
N SER A 55 3.51 -23.45 1.96
CA SER A 55 3.43 -22.60 0.77
C SER A 55 2.70 -21.28 1.05
N LEU A 56 1.76 -21.27 1.99
CA LEU A 56 1.00 -20.09 2.40
C LEU A 56 1.81 -19.11 3.28
N ALA A 57 2.98 -19.52 3.77
CA ALA A 57 3.85 -18.65 4.57
C ALA A 57 4.36 -17.45 3.76
N LEU A 58 4.63 -17.62 2.46
CA LEU A 58 5.07 -16.54 1.59
C LEU A 58 3.98 -15.46 1.40
N PRO A 59 2.73 -15.79 1.01
CA PRO A 59 1.62 -14.86 1.03
C PRO A 59 1.41 -14.16 2.37
N ALA A 60 1.50 -14.91 3.49
CA ALA A 60 1.32 -14.37 4.83
C ALA A 60 2.38 -13.30 5.15
N LEU A 61 3.65 -13.63 4.95
CA LEU A 61 4.77 -12.73 5.22
C LEU A 61 4.71 -11.48 4.33
N LEU A 62 4.46 -11.66 3.04
CA LEU A 62 4.38 -10.56 2.09
C LEU A 62 3.22 -9.62 2.44
N SER A 63 2.05 -10.17 2.77
CA SER A 63 0.90 -9.39 3.24
C SER A 63 1.23 -8.58 4.50
N LEU A 64 1.89 -9.18 5.50
CA LEU A 64 2.29 -8.47 6.72
C LEU A 64 3.29 -7.33 6.46
N CYS A 65 4.28 -7.57 5.60
CA CYS A 65 5.23 -6.54 5.18
C CYS A 65 4.51 -5.37 4.48
N LEU A 66 3.56 -5.67 3.59
CA LEU A 66 2.78 -4.64 2.89
C LEU A 66 1.86 -3.87 3.83
N VAL A 67 1.25 -4.52 4.82
CA VAL A 67 0.48 -3.84 5.87
C VAL A 67 1.34 -2.81 6.59
N ALA A 68 2.53 -3.21 7.07
CA ALA A 68 3.43 -2.29 7.76
C ALA A 68 3.82 -1.09 6.86
N LEU A 69 4.16 -1.37 5.60
CA LEU A 69 4.52 -0.34 4.62
C LEU A 69 3.35 0.62 4.34
N PHE A 70 2.14 0.11 4.17
CA PHE A 70 0.97 0.92 3.83
C PHE A 70 0.44 1.73 5.01
N VAL A 71 0.49 1.20 6.23
CA VAL A 71 0.18 1.97 7.45
C VAL A 71 1.16 3.13 7.60
N PHE A 72 2.46 2.87 7.46
CA PHE A 72 3.48 3.91 7.50
C PHE A 72 3.30 4.95 6.39
N GLY A 73 3.01 4.51 5.17
CA GLY A 73 2.72 5.39 4.03
C GLY A 73 1.48 6.25 4.25
N ALA A 74 0.41 5.69 4.78
CA ALA A 74 -0.84 6.41 5.04
C ALA A 74 -0.64 7.50 6.10
N TYR A 75 0.06 7.17 7.19
CA TYR A 75 0.41 8.15 8.23
C TYR A 75 1.31 9.27 7.70
N SER A 76 2.32 8.92 6.90
CA SER A 76 3.24 9.91 6.33
C SER A 76 2.54 10.81 5.30
N ASN A 77 1.66 10.26 4.47
CA ASN A 77 0.90 11.03 3.48
C ASN A 77 -0.03 12.06 4.11
N LEU A 78 -0.59 11.78 5.31
CA LEU A 78 -1.38 12.77 6.04
C LEU A 78 -0.56 14.01 6.43
N LYS A 79 0.72 13.83 6.79
CA LYS A 79 1.63 14.97 7.06
C LYS A 79 1.97 15.72 5.78
N THR A 80 2.32 14.99 4.72
CA THR A 80 2.61 15.57 3.39
C THR A 80 1.42 16.36 2.86
N ARG A 81 0.18 15.91 3.13
CA ARG A 81 -1.02 16.67 2.78
C ARG A 81 -1.05 18.04 3.44
N THR A 82 -0.78 18.12 4.74
CA THR A 82 -0.71 19.41 5.45
C THR A 82 0.37 20.31 4.85
N ASP A 83 1.53 19.77 4.50
CA ASP A 83 2.62 20.55 3.89
C ASP A 83 2.24 21.13 2.52
N VAL A 84 1.54 20.35 1.68
CA VAL A 84 1.07 20.80 0.36
C VAL A 84 -0.03 21.85 0.48
N PHE A 85 -0.94 21.73 1.45
CA PHE A 85 -1.94 22.76 1.72
C PHE A 85 -1.30 24.05 2.26
N ASN A 86 -0.29 23.95 3.11
CA ASN A 86 0.48 25.12 3.56
C ASN A 86 1.24 25.80 2.41
N LEU A 87 1.77 25.02 1.45
CA LEU A 87 2.40 25.55 0.23
C LEU A 87 1.38 26.24 -0.68
N ARG A 88 0.20 25.64 -0.87
CA ARG A 88 -0.92 26.25 -1.60
C ARG A 88 -1.25 27.62 -1.04
N ASP A 89 -1.42 27.72 0.28
CA ASP A 89 -1.80 28.96 0.95
C ASP A 89 -0.72 30.05 0.81
N LYS A 90 0.56 29.66 0.84
CA LYS A 90 1.69 30.58 0.59
C LYS A 90 1.79 31.05 -0.85
N LEU A 91 1.34 30.24 -1.81
CA LEU A 91 1.33 30.55 -3.23
C LEU A 91 0.05 31.28 -3.68
N GLY A 92 -0.93 31.47 -2.78
CA GLY A 92 -2.21 32.10 -3.11
C GLY A 92 -3.04 31.28 -4.11
N LEU A 93 -2.89 29.95 -4.13
CA LEU A 93 -3.59 29.08 -5.07
C LEU A 93 -4.99 28.72 -4.56
N ASP A 94 -6.00 28.84 -5.43
CA ASP A 94 -7.38 28.49 -5.08
C ASP A 94 -7.61 26.97 -4.96
N VAL A 95 -6.77 26.16 -5.61
CA VAL A 95 -6.95 24.71 -5.72
C VAL A 95 -5.63 23.97 -5.44
N ALA A 96 -5.70 22.89 -4.67
CA ALA A 96 -4.60 21.95 -4.44
C ALA A 96 -5.00 20.52 -4.87
N PRO A 97 -4.03 19.63 -5.11
CA PRO A 97 -4.31 18.25 -5.49
C PRO A 97 -4.89 17.51 -4.27
N GLU A 98 -5.92 16.70 -4.47
CA GLU A 98 -6.48 15.92 -3.37
C GLU A 98 -5.61 14.70 -3.05
N LEU A 99 -4.73 14.89 -2.07
CA LEU A 99 -3.79 13.86 -1.61
C LEU A 99 -4.46 12.76 -0.77
N LEU A 100 -5.71 12.96 -0.33
CA LEU A 100 -6.46 12.00 0.46
C LEU A 100 -6.75 10.70 -0.30
N VAL A 101 -6.84 10.75 -1.63
CA VAL A 101 -7.03 9.55 -2.45
C VAL A 101 -5.94 8.52 -2.19
N LEU A 102 -4.66 8.92 -2.13
CA LEU A 102 -3.57 7.99 -1.82
C LEU A 102 -3.72 7.37 -0.43
N THR A 103 -4.12 8.15 0.57
CA THR A 103 -4.41 7.61 1.91
C THR A 103 -5.53 6.58 1.86
N VAL A 104 -6.62 6.85 1.15
CA VAL A 104 -7.76 5.92 1.00
C VAL A 104 -7.32 4.62 0.34
N PHE A 105 -6.56 4.68 -0.76
CA PHE A 105 -6.03 3.49 -1.42
C PHE A 105 -5.13 2.68 -0.48
N LEU A 106 -4.21 3.33 0.23
CA LEU A 106 -3.35 2.67 1.22
C LEU A 106 -4.16 2.01 2.34
N SER A 107 -5.21 2.67 2.85
CA SER A 107 -6.08 2.10 3.87
C SER A 107 -6.86 0.89 3.36
N ILE A 108 -7.46 0.96 2.16
CA ILE A 108 -8.18 -0.16 1.55
C ILE A 108 -7.25 -1.37 1.39
N PHE A 109 -6.06 -1.15 0.82
CA PHE A 109 -5.09 -2.23 0.62
C PHE A 109 -4.55 -2.77 1.94
N THR A 110 -4.39 -1.93 2.96
CA THR A 110 -4.01 -2.39 4.31
C THR A 110 -5.03 -3.40 4.84
N VAL A 111 -6.33 -3.07 4.76
CA VAL A 111 -7.40 -3.97 5.21
C VAL A 111 -7.41 -5.27 4.40
N ALA A 112 -7.29 -5.19 3.07
CA ALA A 112 -7.25 -6.37 2.21
C ALA A 112 -6.04 -7.29 2.51
N ASN A 113 -4.87 -6.71 2.75
CA ASN A 113 -3.66 -7.48 3.12
C ASN A 113 -3.77 -8.05 4.54
N LEU A 114 -4.39 -7.35 5.50
CA LEU A 114 -4.69 -7.91 6.82
C LEU A 114 -5.60 -9.12 6.75
N LEU A 115 -6.65 -9.06 5.94
CA LEU A 115 -7.56 -10.20 5.71
C LEU A 115 -6.82 -11.38 5.07
N THR A 116 -5.93 -11.10 4.12
CA THR A 116 -5.11 -12.12 3.45
C THR A 116 -4.14 -12.78 4.45
N ALA A 117 -3.40 -11.98 5.22
CA ALA A 117 -2.50 -12.47 6.26
C ALA A 117 -3.26 -13.28 7.32
N GLY A 118 -4.35 -12.75 7.87
CA GLY A 118 -5.17 -13.44 8.87
C GLY A 118 -5.74 -14.76 8.35
N GLY A 119 -6.29 -14.76 7.13
CA GLY A 119 -6.83 -15.96 6.49
C GLY A 119 -5.76 -17.03 6.24
N THR A 120 -4.60 -16.65 5.70
CA THR A 120 -3.49 -17.59 5.46
C THR A 120 -2.97 -18.20 6.75
N ILE A 121 -2.74 -17.38 7.78
CA ILE A 121 -2.24 -17.83 9.08
C ILE A 121 -3.24 -18.77 9.74
N TYR A 122 -4.54 -18.42 9.71
CA TYR A 122 -5.59 -19.28 10.22
C TYR A 122 -5.59 -20.65 9.54
N VAL A 123 -5.54 -20.68 8.20
CA VAL A 123 -5.50 -21.92 7.42
C VAL A 123 -4.28 -22.77 7.78
N ILE A 124 -3.10 -22.16 7.89
CA ILE A 124 -1.86 -22.86 8.30
C ILE A 124 -2.04 -23.55 9.65
N PHE A 125 -2.61 -22.87 10.64
CA PHE A 125 -2.81 -23.45 11.97
C PHE A 125 -3.88 -24.55 11.99
N THR A 126 -4.98 -24.39 11.25
CA THR A 126 -6.03 -25.41 11.18
C THR A 126 -5.61 -26.66 10.43
N HIS A 127 -4.68 -26.57 9.47
CA HIS A 127 -4.18 -27.72 8.71
C HIS A 127 -3.14 -28.55 9.49
N CYS A 128 -2.64 -28.03 10.61
CA CYS A 128 -1.71 -28.72 11.51
C CYS A 128 -2.41 -29.49 12.65
N VAL A 129 -3.74 -29.36 12.80
CA VAL A 129 -4.57 -30.12 13.76
C VAL A 129 -5.29 -31.24 13.03
#